data_AF-A0A8C9S0D3-F1
#
_entry.id   AF-A0A8C9S0D3-F1
#
_cell.length_a   1.000
_cell.length_b   1.000
_cell.length_c   1.000
_cell.angle_alpha   90.00
_cell.angle_beta   90.00
_cell.angle_gamma   90.00
#
_symmetry.space_group_name_H-M   'P 1'
#
loop_
_entity.id
_entity.type
_entity.pdbx_description
1 polymer ?
#
loop_
_entity_poly.entity_id
_entity_poly.type
_entity_poly.pdbx_seq_one_letter_code
_entity_poly.pdbx_strand_id
1 'polypeptide(L)'
;MNAPLARFLLVLRGLCVAAAAASERVLAEDPLVEEGASSGRRTGRLYCRVGIGFHLQIHPDGRVNGTHAPNHLSVLELFAVSQGVIGIRGVFSERFLAMNKRGRLHATEKFTEDCKFRERFQENSYNTYASVMHRNRRTGREWFVALNKRGKAKMGSSPRVKSQHVSTHFLPRFNLQDKAERGFTIADRNREQEIAAPPQPKPPSPSIVKVNTGRKRSETVKYWPKFRFG
;
A
#
# COMPACT_ATOMS: atom_id res chain seq x y z
N MET A 1 25.55 68.86 -59.93
CA MET A 1 24.18 68.34 -60.05
C MET A 1 24.20 66.87 -59.63
N ASN A 2 23.51 66.62 -58.52
CA ASN A 2 23.00 65.36 -57.96
C ASN A 2 23.91 64.13 -57.89
N ALA A 3 24.46 63.93 -56.69
CA ALA A 3 24.59 62.62 -56.04
C ALA A 3 23.16 62.08 -55.69
N PRO A 4 22.94 60.94 -54.97
CA PRO A 4 23.93 60.04 -54.37
C PRO A 4 23.52 58.54 -54.23
N LEU A 5 24.47 57.77 -53.67
CA LEU A 5 24.31 56.79 -52.57
C LEU A 5 23.37 55.57 -52.72
N ALA A 6 24.02 54.41 -52.74
CA ALA A 6 23.99 53.39 -51.70
C ALA A 6 22.63 52.95 -51.11
N ARG A 7 22.35 51.65 -51.19
CA ARG A 7 22.48 50.71 -50.06
C ARG A 7 21.88 49.34 -50.40
N PHE A 8 22.64 48.32 -50.02
CA PHE A 8 22.19 46.97 -49.68
C PHE A 8 20.91 47.00 -48.81
N LEU A 9 19.90 46.18 -49.15
CA LEU A 9 19.16 45.26 -48.26
C LEU A 9 17.89 44.67 -48.94
N LEU A 10 17.85 43.32 -48.99
CA LEU A 10 16.72 42.41 -48.74
C LEU A 10 15.28 42.81 -49.15
N VAL A 11 14.69 42.07 -50.12
CA VAL A 11 13.23 41.81 -50.16
C VAL A 11 12.95 40.37 -50.61
N LEU A 12 12.32 39.62 -49.71
CA LEU A 12 11.63 38.33 -49.92
C LEU A 12 10.35 38.49 -50.77
N ARG A 13 10.01 37.46 -51.57
CA ARG A 13 8.65 36.93 -51.88
C ARG A 13 8.80 35.91 -53.02
N GLY A 14 8.19 34.72 -53.04
CA GLY A 14 7.26 34.05 -52.14
C GLY A 14 6.74 32.75 -52.78
N LEU A 15 6.40 31.78 -51.92
CA LEU A 15 5.33 30.77 -52.00
C LEU A 15 5.10 29.90 -53.25
N CYS A 16 5.21 28.58 -53.07
CA CYS A 16 4.21 27.52 -53.38
C CYS A 16 4.69 26.22 -52.71
N VAL A 17 4.20 25.83 -51.52
CA VAL A 17 3.05 24.93 -51.26
C VAL A 17 3.10 23.60 -52.01
N ALA A 18 3.46 22.53 -51.30
CA ALA A 18 2.76 21.24 -51.31
C ALA A 18 3.21 20.40 -50.10
N ALA A 19 2.30 20.21 -49.14
CA ALA A 19 2.42 19.24 -48.07
C ALA A 19 1.65 17.97 -48.48
N ALA A 20 2.26 16.80 -48.36
CA ALA A 20 1.55 15.53 -48.37
C ALA A 20 2.32 14.50 -47.52
N ALA A 21 1.54 13.77 -46.73
CA ALA A 21 1.91 12.95 -45.59
C ALA A 21 2.53 11.58 -45.93
N ALA A 22 3.40 11.09 -45.04
CA ALA A 22 3.55 9.70 -44.62
C ALA A 22 4.43 9.72 -43.35
N SER A 23 3.88 9.76 -42.14
CA SER A 23 3.38 8.62 -41.35
C SER A 23 4.29 7.41 -41.36
N GLU A 24 5.30 7.41 -40.50
CA GLU A 24 5.92 6.19 -40.00
C GLU A 24 5.78 6.16 -38.49
N ARG A 25 4.84 5.32 -38.04
CA ARG A 25 4.56 5.03 -36.64
C ARG A 25 5.64 4.07 -36.17
N VAL A 26 6.66 4.59 -35.48
CA VAL A 26 7.56 3.73 -34.71
C VAL A 26 6.81 3.28 -33.45
N LEU A 27 6.83 1.97 -33.28
CA LEU A 27 6.01 1.16 -32.40
C LEU A 27 6.15 1.57 -30.94
N ALA A 28 5.03 1.40 -30.23
CA ALA A 28 4.93 1.53 -28.79
C ALA A 28 5.89 0.54 -28.13
N GLU A 29 6.80 1.06 -27.31
CA GLU A 29 7.51 0.27 -26.31
C GLU A 29 6.50 -0.06 -25.21
N ASP A 30 5.89 -1.25 -25.29
CA ASP A 30 5.17 -1.85 -24.17
C ASP A 30 6.20 -2.18 -23.07
N PRO A 31 6.11 -1.60 -21.86
CA PRO A 31 6.84 -2.16 -20.74
C PRO A 31 6.10 -3.44 -20.35
N LEU A 32 6.63 -4.56 -20.82
CA LEU A 32 6.39 -5.89 -20.27
C LEU A 32 6.41 -5.78 -18.75
N VAL A 33 5.24 -5.93 -18.14
CA VAL A 33 5.12 -6.16 -16.71
C VAL A 33 5.67 -7.57 -16.49
N GLU A 34 6.97 -7.64 -16.19
CA GLU A 34 7.61 -8.82 -15.64
C GLU A 34 6.91 -9.18 -14.32
N GLU A 35 5.93 -10.08 -14.39
CA GLU A 35 5.44 -10.86 -13.26
C GLU A 35 6.55 -11.81 -12.81
N GLY A 36 7.47 -11.29 -12.01
CA GLY A 36 8.68 -12.02 -11.65
C GLY A 36 9.33 -11.59 -10.34
N ALA A 37 8.56 -11.18 -9.32
CA ALA A 37 9.03 -11.15 -7.92
C ALA A 37 7.87 -10.90 -6.92
N SER A 38 7.24 -11.97 -6.44
CA SER A 38 6.24 -11.88 -5.35
C SER A 38 6.84 -11.54 -3.98
N SER A 39 8.10 -11.05 -3.92
CA SER A 39 8.80 -10.68 -2.68
C SER A 39 8.83 -9.17 -2.42
N GLY A 40 8.43 -8.32 -3.39
CA GLY A 40 8.55 -6.86 -3.30
C GLY A 40 7.28 -6.08 -2.92
N ARG A 41 6.13 -6.75 -2.79
CA ARG A 41 4.83 -6.13 -2.51
C ARG A 41 4.44 -6.30 -1.05
N ARG A 42 4.17 -5.20 -0.36
CA ARG A 42 3.81 -5.14 1.06
C ARG A 42 2.44 -4.49 1.22
N THR A 43 1.46 -5.25 1.68
CA THR A 43 0.11 -4.73 1.94
C THR A 43 -0.03 -4.31 3.39
N GLY A 44 -0.60 -3.13 3.63
CA GLY A 44 -0.71 -2.57 4.97
C GLY A 44 -1.34 -1.19 4.98
N ARG A 45 -1.01 -0.39 5.98
CA ARG A 45 -1.48 0.98 6.12
C ARG A 45 -0.31 1.93 6.38
N LEU A 46 -0.43 3.18 5.92
CA LEU A 46 0.53 4.23 6.22
C LEU A 46 -0.03 5.16 7.30
N TYR A 47 0.50 5.05 8.52
CA TYR A 47 0.06 5.85 9.66
C TYR A 47 0.95 7.09 9.85
N CYS A 48 0.37 8.29 9.73
CA CYS A 48 1.03 9.55 10.02
C CYS A 48 0.73 10.00 11.46
N ARG A 49 1.77 10.30 12.24
CA ARG A 49 1.62 10.75 13.64
C ARG A 49 1.18 12.22 13.81
N VAL A 50 0.80 12.91 12.74
CA VAL A 50 0.43 14.33 12.81
C VAL A 50 -0.90 14.52 13.55
N GLY A 51 -1.00 15.52 14.43
CA GLY A 51 -2.22 15.76 15.21
C GLY A 51 -2.49 14.60 16.17
N ILE A 52 -3.69 14.02 16.11
CA ILE A 52 -4.06 12.81 16.88
C ILE A 52 -3.77 11.50 16.11
N GLY A 53 -3.10 11.59 14.95
CA GLY A 53 -2.74 10.44 14.13
C GLY A 53 -3.74 10.13 13.02
N PHE A 54 -3.26 9.83 11.82
CA PHE A 54 -4.10 9.56 10.65
C PHE A 54 -3.55 8.43 9.79
N HIS A 55 -4.43 7.58 9.28
CA HIS A 55 -4.13 6.64 8.21
C HIS A 55 -4.35 7.29 6.87
N LEU A 56 -3.37 7.23 5.98
CA LEU A 56 -3.52 7.70 4.60
C LEU A 56 -4.63 6.91 3.90
N GLN A 57 -5.50 7.61 3.18
CA GLN A 57 -6.61 7.06 2.42
C GLN A 57 -6.53 7.48 0.96
N ILE A 58 -6.90 6.55 0.07
CA ILE A 58 -7.00 6.79 -1.36
C ILE A 58 -8.43 6.47 -1.78
N HIS A 59 -9.17 7.51 -2.12
CA HIS A 59 -10.57 7.38 -2.52
C HIS A 59 -10.70 7.02 -4.02
N PRO A 60 -11.78 6.32 -4.41
CA PRO A 60 -12.09 6.03 -5.81
C PRO A 60 -12.47 7.28 -6.62
N ASP A 61 -12.77 8.41 -5.97
CA ASP A 61 -13.02 9.71 -6.62
C ASP A 61 -11.73 10.46 -6.99
N GLY A 62 -10.55 9.89 -6.70
CA GLY A 62 -9.26 10.53 -6.95
C GLY A 62 -8.74 11.39 -5.79
N ARG A 63 -9.50 11.53 -4.70
CA ARG A 63 -9.08 12.32 -3.53
C ARG A 63 -8.16 11.53 -2.60
N VAL A 64 -7.27 12.27 -1.94
CA VAL A 64 -6.33 11.74 -0.96
C VAL A 64 -6.43 12.57 0.31
N ASN A 65 -6.62 11.90 1.43
CA ASN A 65 -6.77 12.45 2.77
C ASN A 65 -6.30 11.41 3.79
N GLY A 66 -6.60 11.62 5.07
CA GLY A 66 -6.39 10.64 6.10
C GLY A 66 -7.49 10.68 7.14
N THR A 67 -7.67 9.52 7.78
CA THR A 67 -8.69 9.24 8.78
C THR A 67 -8.07 8.74 10.08
N HIS A 68 -8.73 8.95 11.21
CA HIS A 68 -8.29 8.39 12.49
C HIS A 68 -8.48 6.88 12.54
N ALA A 69 -9.68 6.41 12.21
CA ALA A 69 -10.04 5.00 12.27
C ALA A 69 -9.59 4.26 11.00
N PRO A 70 -9.01 3.06 11.11
CA PRO A 70 -8.68 2.24 9.95
C PRO A 70 -9.96 1.93 9.14
N ASN A 71 -9.86 1.97 7.81
CA ASN A 71 -10.96 1.71 6.89
C ASN A 71 -10.40 0.93 5.68
N HIS A 72 -11.26 0.34 4.84
CA HIS A 72 -10.89 -0.31 3.59
C HIS A 72 -10.12 0.63 2.64
N LEU A 73 -10.49 1.92 2.62
CA LEU A 73 -9.79 2.96 1.84
C LEU A 73 -8.36 3.25 2.31
N SER A 74 -8.00 2.85 3.53
CA SER A 74 -6.64 3.03 4.07
C SER A 74 -5.76 1.80 3.92
N VAL A 75 -6.26 0.74 3.30
CA VAL A 75 -5.47 -0.44 2.92
C VAL A 75 -4.71 -0.13 1.63
N LEU A 76 -3.39 -0.14 1.73
CA LEU A 76 -2.46 0.26 0.69
C LEU A 76 -1.50 -0.89 0.38
N GLU A 77 -1.25 -1.10 -0.90
CA GLU A 77 -0.20 -1.97 -1.42
C GLU A 77 1.00 -1.11 -1.79
N LEU A 78 2.12 -1.33 -1.11
CA LEU A 78 3.41 -0.71 -1.40
C LEU A 78 4.23 -1.69 -2.23
N PHE A 79 4.66 -1.28 -3.41
CA PHE A 79 5.48 -2.12 -4.28
C PHE A 79 6.76 -1.37 -4.66
N ALA A 80 7.89 -2.09 -4.64
CA ALA A 80 9.16 -1.54 -5.08
C ALA A 80 9.15 -1.35 -6.60
N VAL A 81 9.53 -0.16 -7.06
CA VAL A 81 9.71 0.16 -8.48
C VAL A 81 11.19 0.05 -8.84
N SER A 82 12.05 0.54 -7.96
CA SER A 82 13.51 0.40 -8.03
C SER A 82 14.10 0.61 -6.64
N GLN A 83 15.43 0.57 -6.51
CA GLN A 83 16.09 0.70 -5.21
C GLN A 83 15.68 2.00 -4.48
N GLY A 84 14.99 1.86 -3.35
CA GLY A 84 14.52 2.98 -2.54
C GLY A 84 13.39 3.81 -3.18
N VAL A 85 12.81 3.36 -4.30
CA VAL A 85 11.66 4.00 -4.95
C VAL A 85 10.48 3.03 -4.93
N ILE A 86 9.35 3.52 -4.47
CA ILE A 86 8.12 2.74 -4.34
C ILE A 86 6.97 3.38 -5.11
N GLY A 87 6.01 2.54 -5.47
CA GLY A 87 4.66 2.94 -5.80
C GLY A 87 3.72 2.61 -4.64
N ILE A 88 2.66 3.41 -4.49
CA ILE A 88 1.64 3.22 -3.45
C ILE A 88 0.30 3.09 -4.16
N ARG A 89 -0.33 1.91 -4.08
CA ARG A 89 -1.66 1.64 -4.64
C ARG A 89 -2.68 1.50 -3.53
N GLY A 90 -3.85 2.10 -3.68
CA GLY A 90 -5.00 1.81 -2.83
C GLY A 90 -5.60 0.48 -3.25
N VAL A 91 -5.68 -0.50 -2.35
CA VAL A 91 -6.19 -1.84 -2.69
C VAL A 91 -7.66 -1.77 -3.07
N PHE A 92 -8.47 -1.04 -2.29
CA PHE A 92 -9.90 -0.92 -2.54
C PHE A 92 -10.24 -0.03 -3.75
N SER A 93 -9.55 1.10 -3.90
CA SER A 93 -9.83 2.05 -4.99
C SER A 93 -9.12 1.69 -6.30
N GLU A 94 -8.21 0.71 -6.27
CA GLU A 94 -7.32 0.30 -7.35
C GLU A 94 -6.49 1.42 -7.99
N ARG A 95 -6.42 2.58 -7.34
CA ARG A 95 -5.74 3.79 -7.81
C ARG A 95 -4.38 3.96 -7.16
N PHE A 96 -3.46 4.56 -7.90
CA PHE A 96 -2.12 4.89 -7.44
C PHE A 96 -2.08 6.30 -6.86
N LEU A 97 -1.41 6.46 -5.72
CA LEU A 97 -1.07 7.77 -5.19
C LEU A 97 -0.15 8.48 -6.19
N ALA A 98 -0.46 9.72 -6.52
CA ALA A 98 0.33 10.53 -7.43
C ALA A 98 0.50 11.96 -6.89
N MET A 99 1.63 12.58 -7.22
CA MET A 99 1.86 14.00 -6.96
C MET A 99 2.01 14.73 -8.28
N ASN A 100 1.20 15.78 -8.49
CA ASN A 100 1.29 16.56 -9.71
C ASN A 100 2.41 17.62 -9.66
N LYS A 101 2.67 18.27 -10.79
CA LYS A 101 3.64 19.39 -10.94
C LYS A 101 3.44 20.60 -10.03
N ARG A 102 2.27 20.74 -9.39
CA ARG A 102 2.00 21.81 -8.39
C ARG A 102 2.32 21.35 -6.96
N GLY A 103 2.56 20.06 -6.76
CA GLY A 103 2.74 19.42 -5.46
C GLY A 103 1.44 18.98 -4.79
N ARG A 104 0.32 18.90 -5.52
CA ARG A 104 -0.94 18.34 -4.97
C ARG A 104 -0.92 16.82 -5.07
N LEU A 105 -1.28 16.18 -3.96
CA LEU A 105 -1.57 14.74 -3.93
C LEU A 105 -2.95 14.47 -4.52
N HIS A 106 -3.02 13.44 -5.34
CA HIS A 106 -4.23 12.95 -5.98
C HIS A 106 -4.06 11.45 -6.27
N ALA A 107 -5.13 10.78 -6.68
CA ALA A 107 -5.07 9.38 -7.08
C ALA A 107 -5.35 9.23 -8.57
N THR A 108 -4.64 8.31 -9.22
CA THR A 108 -4.70 8.06 -10.67
C THR A 108 -4.92 6.58 -10.95
N GLU A 109 -5.59 6.23 -12.05
CA GLU A 109 -5.83 4.82 -12.42
C GLU A 109 -4.61 4.19 -13.06
N LYS A 110 -3.89 4.97 -13.88
CA LYS A 110 -2.69 4.52 -14.58
C LYS A 110 -1.46 4.85 -13.77
N PHE A 111 -0.56 3.88 -13.64
CA PHE A 111 0.74 4.10 -13.02
C PHE A 111 1.61 4.96 -13.93
N THR A 112 2.10 6.08 -13.42
CA THR A 112 2.89 7.08 -14.16
C THR A 112 4.11 7.51 -13.34
N GLU A 113 5.00 8.31 -13.94
CA GLU A 113 6.17 8.86 -13.22
C GLU A 113 5.79 9.70 -11.99
N ASP A 114 4.61 10.33 -12.00
CA ASP A 114 4.06 11.10 -10.88
C ASP A 114 3.71 10.22 -9.67
N CYS A 115 3.62 8.90 -9.86
CA CYS A 115 3.30 7.90 -8.85
C CYS A 115 4.54 7.32 -8.14
N LYS A 116 5.74 7.73 -8.56
CA LYS A 116 7.00 7.22 -8.00
C LYS A 116 7.46 8.08 -6.83
N PHE A 117 7.63 7.43 -5.68
CA PHE A 117 8.10 8.08 -4.46
C PHE A 117 9.37 7.45 -3.93
N ARG A 118 10.35 8.27 -3.59
CA ARG A 118 11.56 7.84 -2.89
C ARG A 118 11.24 7.63 -1.41
N GLU A 119 11.35 6.39 -0.96
CA GLU A 119 11.21 6.00 0.45
C GLU A 119 12.55 6.22 1.16
N ARG A 120 12.55 7.00 2.23
CA ARG A 120 13.73 7.21 3.10
C ARG A 120 13.36 6.94 4.55
N PHE A 121 14.19 6.16 5.22
CA PHE A 121 14.11 5.95 6.66
C PHE A 121 14.69 7.16 7.39
N GLN A 122 13.92 7.71 8.32
CA GLN A 122 14.32 8.80 9.17
C GLN A 122 14.83 8.25 10.50
N GLU A 123 15.75 8.95 11.16
CA GLU A 123 16.33 8.58 12.46
C GLU A 123 15.27 8.27 13.54
N ASN A 124 14.10 8.89 13.43
CA ASN A 124 12.98 8.71 14.35
C ASN A 124 12.19 7.40 14.15
N SER A 125 12.67 6.45 13.34
CA SER A 125 11.95 5.22 12.96
C SER A 125 10.65 5.45 12.17
N TYR A 126 10.57 6.58 11.45
CA TYR A 126 9.49 6.87 10.51
C TYR A 126 10.03 6.93 9.10
N ASN A 127 9.18 6.64 8.12
CA ASN A 127 9.51 6.78 6.71
C ASN A 127 8.99 8.10 6.16
N THR A 128 9.74 8.67 5.23
CA THR A 128 9.30 9.80 4.41
C THR A 128 9.21 9.36 2.95
N TYR A 129 8.27 9.97 2.23
CA TYR A 129 8.03 9.68 0.82
C TYR A 129 8.13 10.96 0.01
N ALA A 130 9.21 11.10 -0.75
CA ALA A 130 9.47 12.25 -1.62
C ALA A 130 9.09 11.93 -3.07
N SER A 131 8.50 12.86 -3.81
CA SER A 131 8.31 12.67 -5.26
C SER A 131 9.67 12.55 -5.95
N VAL A 132 9.82 11.57 -6.84
CA VAL A 132 11.02 11.40 -7.66
C VAL A 132 11.09 12.47 -8.75
N MET A 133 9.96 12.70 -9.43
CA MET A 133 9.85 13.63 -10.55
C MET A 133 9.80 15.09 -10.10
N HIS A 134 9.08 15.39 -9.01
CA HIS A 134 8.77 16.76 -8.63
C HIS A 134 9.63 17.26 -7.47
N ARG A 135 10.43 18.28 -7.74
CA ARG A 135 11.20 19.03 -6.75
C ARG A 135 11.27 20.51 -7.12
N ASN A 136 11.61 21.34 -6.16
CA ASN A 136 11.91 22.74 -6.44
C ASN A 136 13.21 22.82 -7.27
N ARG A 137 13.11 23.26 -8.54
CA ARG A 137 14.25 23.35 -9.45
C ARG A 137 15.31 24.36 -9.00
N ARG A 138 14.90 25.46 -8.34
CA ARG A 138 15.81 26.51 -7.91
C ARG A 138 16.57 26.15 -6.64
N THR A 139 15.88 25.57 -5.66
CA THR A 139 16.47 25.30 -4.34
C THR A 139 16.89 23.84 -4.15
N GLY A 140 16.64 22.97 -5.14
CA GLY A 140 16.84 21.52 -5.03
C GLY A 140 15.92 20.82 -4.01
N ARG A 141 14.96 21.55 -3.42
CA ARG A 141 14.17 21.04 -2.30
C ARG A 141 13.13 20.01 -2.77
N GLU A 142 13.17 18.85 -2.14
CA GLU A 142 12.25 17.75 -2.41
C GLU A 142 10.83 18.04 -1.91
N TRP A 143 9.85 17.44 -2.59
CA TRP A 143 8.45 17.56 -2.23
C TRP A 143 7.97 16.24 -1.64
N PHE A 144 7.32 16.31 -0.49
CA PHE A 144 6.94 15.13 0.28
C PHE A 144 5.44 14.90 0.29
N VAL A 145 5.04 13.63 0.36
CA VAL A 145 3.71 13.24 0.79
C VAL A 145 3.51 13.75 2.21
N ALA A 146 2.40 14.44 2.47
CA ALA A 146 2.16 15.02 3.78
C ALA A 146 0.68 15.18 4.11
N LEU A 147 0.34 15.02 5.39
CA LEU A 147 -0.99 15.30 5.93
C LEU A 147 -0.93 16.50 6.89
N ASN A 148 -2.04 17.23 7.00
CA ASN A 148 -2.18 18.29 8.00
C ASN A 148 -2.74 17.73 9.32
N LYS A 149 -2.77 18.58 10.37
CA LYS A 149 -3.35 18.22 11.68
C LYS A 149 -4.85 17.88 11.64
N ARG A 150 -5.54 18.17 10.54
CA ARG A 150 -6.97 17.88 10.29
C ARG A 150 -7.17 16.67 9.36
N GLY A 151 -6.11 15.93 9.02
CA GLY A 151 -6.17 14.77 8.12
C GLY A 151 -6.26 15.08 6.63
N LYS A 152 -6.27 16.35 6.20
CA LYS A 152 -6.26 16.68 4.76
C LYS A 152 -4.85 16.60 4.19
N ALA A 153 -4.71 16.17 2.94
CA ALA A 153 -3.45 16.20 2.21
C ALA A 153 -2.90 17.63 2.11
N LYS A 154 -1.62 17.80 2.43
CA LYS A 154 -0.88 19.04 2.23
C LYS A 154 -0.25 19.06 0.84
N MET A 155 -0.04 20.28 0.35
CA MET A 155 0.75 20.50 -0.85
C MET A 155 2.23 20.19 -0.58
N GLY A 156 2.81 19.22 -1.28
CA GLY A 156 4.22 18.83 -1.15
C GLY A 156 5.20 19.96 -1.47
N SER A 157 4.82 20.87 -2.36
CA SER A 157 5.61 22.06 -2.71
C SER A 157 5.64 23.14 -1.62
N SER A 158 4.70 23.10 -0.67
CA SER A 158 4.56 24.10 0.40
C SER A 158 5.83 24.18 1.26
N PRO A 159 6.38 25.37 1.57
CA PRO A 159 7.58 25.53 2.41
C PRO A 159 7.47 24.92 3.81
N ARG A 160 6.25 24.64 4.27
CA ARG A 160 5.95 24.02 5.57
C ARG A 160 5.99 22.48 5.54
N VAL A 161 6.46 21.89 4.44
CA VAL A 161 6.57 20.43 4.25
C VAL A 161 8.05 20.11 4.04
N LYS A 162 8.71 19.60 5.08
CA LYS A 162 10.12 19.21 5.07
C LYS A 162 10.25 17.83 5.69
N SER A 163 11.33 17.14 5.36
CA SER A 163 11.61 15.79 5.86
C SER A 163 11.70 15.71 7.38
N GLN A 164 12.03 16.81 8.08
CA GLN A 164 12.06 16.82 9.55
C GLN A 164 10.68 16.99 10.20
N HIS A 165 9.66 17.41 9.43
CA HIS A 165 8.35 17.72 9.99
C HIS A 165 7.49 16.46 10.12
N VAL A 166 6.84 16.34 11.28
CA VAL A 166 5.91 15.23 11.61
C VAL A 166 4.80 15.03 10.58
N SER A 167 4.42 16.05 9.81
CA SER A 167 3.44 15.92 8.73
C SER A 167 3.87 15.01 7.58
N THR A 168 5.18 14.74 7.46
CA THR A 168 5.79 13.88 6.42
C THR A 168 6.19 12.52 6.92
N HIS A 169 6.09 12.28 8.24
CA HIS A 169 6.51 11.05 8.87
C HIS A 169 5.36 10.05 8.85
N PHE A 170 5.56 8.93 8.16
CA PHE A 170 4.62 7.83 8.09
C PHE A 170 5.28 6.58 8.64
N LEU A 171 4.52 5.83 9.44
CA LEU A 171 4.88 4.53 9.94
C LEU A 171 4.12 3.49 9.10
N PRO A 172 4.83 2.67 8.30
CA PRO A 172 4.21 1.53 7.64
C PRO A 172 3.75 0.50 8.67
N ARG A 173 2.47 0.15 8.63
CA ARG A 173 1.87 -0.91 9.44
C ARG A 173 1.40 -2.01 8.50
N PHE A 174 2.30 -2.96 8.23
CA PHE A 174 2.02 -4.11 7.38
C PHE A 174 1.35 -5.21 8.22
N ASN A 175 0.28 -5.79 7.69
CA ASN A 175 -0.38 -6.94 8.31
C ASN A 175 0.13 -8.20 7.62
N LEU A 176 0.73 -9.13 8.37
CA LEU A 176 1.15 -10.43 7.84
C LEU A 176 -0.04 -11.37 7.53
N GLN A 177 -1.23 -11.07 8.09
CA GLN A 177 -2.39 -11.96 8.05
C GLN A 177 -3.08 -12.08 6.67
N ASP A 178 -3.02 -11.09 5.79
CA ASP A 178 -3.74 -11.15 4.50
C ASP A 178 -3.08 -12.10 3.48
N LYS A 179 -1.89 -12.64 3.80
CA LYS A 179 -1.23 -13.66 2.97
C LYS A 179 -1.65 -15.09 3.32
N ALA A 180 -2.40 -15.29 4.42
CA ALA A 180 -2.76 -16.62 4.93
C ALA A 180 -3.98 -17.26 4.25
N GLU A 181 -4.77 -16.52 3.46
CA GLU A 181 -5.95 -17.07 2.76
C GLU A 181 -5.65 -17.60 1.35
N ARG A 182 -4.42 -17.44 0.83
CA ARG A 182 -3.99 -18.16 -0.38
C ARG A 182 -3.48 -19.54 0.04
N GLY A 183 -4.44 -20.46 0.09
CA GLY A 183 -4.30 -21.80 0.62
C GLY A 183 -3.27 -22.69 -0.09
N PHE A 184 -2.75 -23.62 0.68
CA PHE A 184 -2.47 -24.96 0.19
C PHE A 184 -3.57 -25.86 0.74
N THR A 185 -4.54 -26.23 -0.08
CA THR A 185 -5.32 -27.44 0.17
C THR A 185 -4.37 -28.62 -0.07
N ILE A 186 -3.91 -29.26 1.00
CA ILE A 186 -3.33 -30.60 0.87
C ILE A 186 -4.49 -31.47 0.42
N ALA A 187 -4.50 -31.85 -0.85
CA ALA A 187 -5.47 -32.80 -1.36
C ALA A 187 -5.42 -34.06 -0.50
N ASP A 188 -6.57 -34.40 0.09
CA ASP A 188 -6.78 -35.68 0.73
C ASP A 188 -6.46 -36.80 -0.27
N ARG A 189 -5.33 -37.47 -0.05
CA ARG A 189 -5.05 -38.74 -0.71
C ARG A 189 -5.37 -39.84 0.28
N ASN A 190 -6.60 -40.35 0.19
CA ASN A 190 -6.99 -41.63 0.76
C ASN A 190 -5.90 -42.67 0.48
N ARG A 191 -5.23 -43.10 1.54
CA ARG A 191 -4.69 -44.44 1.66
C ARG A 191 -5.35 -45.04 2.88
N GLU A 192 -6.31 -45.94 2.66
CA GLU A 192 -6.52 -47.02 3.62
C GLU A 192 -5.15 -47.66 3.91
N GLN A 193 -4.71 -47.51 5.16
CA GLN A 193 -3.86 -48.46 5.84
C GLN A 193 -4.32 -48.48 7.30
N GLU A 194 -5.21 -49.43 7.60
CA GLU A 194 -5.41 -49.94 8.95
C GLU A 194 -4.05 -50.34 9.54
N ILE A 195 -3.52 -49.59 10.51
CA ILE A 195 -2.59 -50.13 11.50
C ILE A 195 -2.89 -49.48 12.87
N ALA A 196 -3.63 -50.26 13.66
CA ALA A 196 -3.60 -50.43 15.11
C ALA A 196 -3.27 -49.23 16.02
N ALA A 197 -4.22 -48.94 16.92
CA ALA A 197 -4.03 -48.13 18.12
C ALA A 197 -2.84 -48.62 18.97
N PRO A 198 -2.04 -47.72 19.58
CA PRO A 198 -0.96 -48.11 20.47
C PRO A 198 -1.50 -48.75 21.78
N PRO A 199 -0.80 -49.77 22.32
CA PRO A 199 -1.32 -50.65 23.36
C PRO A 199 -1.34 -50.00 24.75
N GLN A 200 -2.45 -50.19 25.45
CA GLN A 200 -2.64 -49.88 26.87
C GLN A 200 -1.77 -50.81 27.75
N PRO A 201 -1.04 -50.31 28.77
CA PRO A 201 -0.33 -51.16 29.71
C PRO A 201 -1.29 -51.88 30.67
N LYS A 202 -1.20 -53.22 30.72
CA LYS A 202 -1.95 -54.09 31.64
C LYS A 202 -1.27 -54.16 33.02
N PRO A 203 -2.02 -54.01 34.13
CA PRO A 203 -1.68 -54.65 35.40
C PRO A 203 -2.44 -55.98 35.60
N PRO A 204 -1.93 -56.89 36.47
CA PRO A 204 -2.23 -58.33 36.46
C PRO A 204 -3.58 -58.69 37.11
N SER A 205 -4.08 -59.87 36.75
CA SER A 205 -5.25 -60.56 37.34
C SER A 205 -4.80 -61.89 37.98
N PRO A 206 -5.63 -62.61 38.76
CA PRO A 206 -6.68 -62.18 39.70
C PRO A 206 -6.62 -62.96 41.05
N SER A 207 -7.41 -62.54 42.04
CA SER A 207 -8.00 -63.48 43.01
C SER A 207 -9.46 -63.13 43.30
N ILE A 208 -10.31 -64.12 43.07
CA ILE A 208 -11.77 -64.20 43.11
C ILE A 208 -12.31 -63.87 44.51
N VAL A 209 -13.43 -63.11 44.63
CA VAL A 209 -14.67 -63.49 45.38
C VAL A 209 -15.88 -62.59 45.00
N LYS A 210 -16.83 -63.22 44.28
CA LYS A 210 -18.32 -63.21 44.33
C LYS A 210 -19.17 -62.02 44.84
N VAL A 211 -20.07 -61.60 43.94
CA VAL A 211 -21.57 -61.59 44.02
C VAL A 211 -22.34 -60.37 44.59
N ASN A 212 -23.08 -59.78 43.65
CA ASN A 212 -24.47 -59.29 43.60
C ASN A 212 -25.05 -58.10 44.41
N THR A 213 -25.88 -57.38 43.63
CA THR A 213 -27.12 -56.63 43.92
C THR A 213 -26.99 -55.14 44.22
N GLY A 214 -27.80 -54.33 43.53
CA GLY A 214 -28.20 -53.00 44.01
C GLY A 214 -28.32 -51.88 42.98
N ARG A 215 -29.48 -51.81 42.32
CA ARG A 215 -30.01 -50.67 41.55
C ARG A 215 -29.96 -49.35 42.37
N LYS A 216 -29.57 -48.20 41.79
CA LYS A 216 -30.28 -46.90 41.92
C LYS A 216 -29.66 -45.74 41.11
N ARG A 217 -30.56 -44.80 40.79
CA ARG A 217 -30.51 -43.64 39.88
C ARG A 217 -29.45 -42.59 40.25
N SER A 218 -28.90 -41.93 39.23
CA SER A 218 -28.13 -40.69 39.35
C SER A 218 -29.03 -39.47 39.54
N GLU A 219 -28.82 -38.69 40.60
CA GLU A 219 -29.38 -37.35 40.76
C GLU A 219 -28.34 -36.29 40.38
N THR A 220 -28.75 -35.30 39.61
CA THR A 220 -27.93 -34.14 39.20
C THR A 220 -28.16 -32.99 40.17
N VAL A 221 -27.14 -32.57 40.91
CA VAL A 221 -27.24 -31.46 41.87
C VAL A 221 -27.02 -30.12 41.15
N LYS A 222 -27.94 -29.18 41.36
CA LYS A 222 -28.01 -27.85 40.74
C LYS A 222 -27.61 -26.80 41.79
N TYR A 223 -26.55 -26.03 41.55
CA TYR A 223 -26.08 -24.98 42.47
C TYR A 223 -26.66 -23.60 42.12
N TRP A 224 -26.93 -22.80 43.16
CA TRP A 224 -27.37 -21.39 43.04
C TRP A 224 -26.39 -20.46 43.78
N PRO A 225 -25.95 -19.35 43.16
CA PRO A 225 -25.11 -18.36 43.84
C PRO A 225 -25.97 -17.43 44.71
N LYS A 226 -25.61 -17.27 45.98
CA LYS A 226 -26.25 -16.29 46.87
C LYS A 226 -25.39 -15.03 46.95
N PHE A 227 -25.87 -13.94 46.37
CA PHE A 227 -25.37 -12.59 46.67
C PHE A 227 -26.07 -12.05 47.92
N ARG A 228 -25.31 -11.40 48.80
CA ARG A 228 -25.80 -10.63 49.93
C ARG A 228 -25.54 -9.15 49.64
N PHE A 229 -26.61 -8.36 49.63
CA PHE A 229 -26.53 -6.90 49.73
C PHE A 229 -26.76 -6.53 51.20
N GLY A 230 -25.91 -5.66 51.72
CA GLY A 230 -25.91 -5.15 53.09
C GLY A 230 -24.59 -4.47 53.36
#